data_AF-A0A968LR57-F1
#
_entry.id   AF-A0A968LR57-F1
#
_cell.length_a   1.000
_cell.length_b   1.000
_cell.length_c   1.000
_cell.angle_alpha   90.00
_cell.angle_beta   90.00
_cell.angle_gamma   90.00
#
_symmetry.space_group_name_H-M   'P 1'
#
loop_
_entity.id
_entity.type
_entity.pdbx_description
1 polymer ?
#
loop_
_entity_poly.entity_id
_entity_poly.type
_entity_poly.pdbx_seq_one_letter_code
_entity_poly.pdbx_strand_id
1 'polypeptide(L)'
;MAHHSVRVCRALRWRRWTAERARSATHLNRFVSSFASERFVLSGIQPRELPRVLGVWSDMRKAWFGLGLVATGVVVALGTQSSAQNALVDFDLKMNVKVGNAPLDLGKTYKTPGGADFTVDLLKIYVSNVQLVKADGSSLNVPGVSLTSWSGESEVKNVKLMNGGQMYNAATSSGATFFKLRAPAAEYKGVRFEVGVPKDLNHRDASTMSLPLGLDSGMFWAWNPGYIFFRIEGKTVVDGKAQPWLLHMGTDNWRMNVNLFDLTTNKVKVNVAQGSSYTVNLNLTKLFDRGPNGASTWNLADAAQRVMHGGPNVGQAYQNLLGAWSGQ
;
A
#
# COMPACT_ATOMS: atom_id res chain seq x y z
N MET A 1 37.53 -16.70 -58.23
CA MET A 1 36.33 -16.23 -58.92
C MET A 1 35.80 -15.03 -58.13
N ALA A 2 36.24 -13.82 -58.51
CA ALA A 2 35.44 -12.79 -59.21
C ALA A 2 34.38 -12.14 -58.29
N HIS A 3 34.62 -10.96 -57.71
CA HIS A 3 34.49 -9.59 -58.28
C HIS A 3 33.08 -8.98 -58.12
N HIS A 4 32.87 -8.07 -57.16
CA HIS A 4 32.58 -6.63 -57.39
C HIS A 4 32.06 -5.89 -56.14
N SER A 5 32.68 -4.74 -55.90
CA SER A 5 32.26 -3.66 -55.01
C SER A 5 31.23 -2.74 -55.70
N VAL A 6 30.53 -1.87 -54.95
CA VAL A 6 30.41 -0.41 -55.21
C VAL A 6 29.60 0.27 -54.08
N ARG A 7 30.15 1.37 -53.55
CA ARG A 7 29.53 2.41 -52.70
C ARG A 7 28.79 3.43 -53.55
N VAL A 8 27.70 4.06 -53.07
CA VAL A 8 27.38 5.48 -53.36
C VAL A 8 26.59 6.12 -52.20
N CYS A 9 27.01 7.34 -51.81
CA CYS A 9 26.43 8.26 -50.83
C CYS A 9 25.15 8.98 -51.30
N ARG A 10 24.32 9.50 -50.38
CA ARG A 10 23.83 10.89 -50.45
C ARG A 10 23.28 11.42 -49.12
N ALA A 11 23.77 12.59 -48.75
CA ALA A 11 23.34 13.44 -47.66
C ALA A 11 22.06 14.20 -48.02
N LEU A 12 21.30 14.69 -47.02
CA LEU A 12 20.90 16.11 -46.89
C LEU A 12 20.10 16.37 -45.62
N ARG A 13 20.65 17.25 -44.77
CA ARG A 13 19.97 18.02 -43.72
C ARG A 13 18.98 18.98 -44.36
N TRP A 14 17.82 19.18 -43.73
CA TRP A 14 17.07 20.43 -43.81
C TRP A 14 16.74 20.94 -42.41
N ARG A 15 17.05 22.22 -42.20
CA ARG A 15 16.85 23.03 -41.00
C ARG A 15 15.54 23.83 -41.14
N ARG A 16 15.08 24.33 -39.99
CA ARG A 16 14.27 25.55 -39.74
C ARG A 16 12.76 25.47 -40.05
N TRP A 17 11.99 25.52 -38.96
CA TRP A 17 11.07 26.65 -38.76
C TRP A 17 11.07 27.07 -37.29
N THR A 18 11.54 28.29 -37.04
CA THR A 18 11.52 28.98 -35.75
C THR A 18 10.43 30.04 -35.79
N ALA A 19 9.72 30.16 -34.67
CA ALA A 19 9.20 31.40 -34.11
C ALA A 19 8.03 32.10 -34.83
N GLU A 20 6.87 32.07 -34.17
CA GLU A 20 5.98 33.23 -34.11
C GLU A 20 5.31 33.34 -32.73
N ARG A 21 5.90 34.24 -31.92
CA ARG A 21 5.32 35.17 -30.92
C ARG A 21 4.02 34.74 -30.22
N ALA A 22 4.00 34.54 -28.90
CA ALA A 22 4.07 35.60 -27.87
C ALA A 22 3.13 36.80 -28.14
N ARG A 23 1.91 36.73 -27.58
CA ARG A 23 0.90 37.77 -27.26
C ARG A 23 -0.40 36.98 -26.95
N SER A 24 -1.10 37.05 -25.83
CA SER A 24 -1.35 38.14 -24.88
C SER A 24 -1.92 37.53 -23.59
N ALA A 25 -1.49 38.04 -22.43
CA ALA A 25 -2.24 37.91 -21.18
C ALA A 25 -3.43 38.91 -21.20
N THR A 26 -4.34 38.74 -20.23
CA THR A 26 -5.47 39.63 -19.83
C THR A 26 -6.79 39.56 -20.62
N HIS A 27 -7.83 39.01 -19.96
CA HIS A 27 -9.22 39.53 -19.76
C HIS A 27 -10.16 38.32 -19.44
N LEU A 28 -10.55 38.12 -18.18
CA LEU A 28 -11.80 38.57 -17.54
C LEU A 28 -12.99 37.59 -17.65
N ASN A 29 -13.34 37.01 -16.49
CA ASN A 29 -14.67 36.64 -16.00
C ASN A 29 -15.86 36.72 -16.99
N ARG A 30 -16.50 35.58 -17.25
CA ARG A 30 -17.97 35.40 -17.38
C ARG A 30 -18.29 33.95 -17.79
N PHE A 31 -18.91 33.18 -16.91
CA PHE A 31 -19.78 32.08 -17.34
C PHE A 31 -20.91 31.93 -16.32
N VAL A 32 -22.06 32.52 -16.66
CA VAL A 32 -23.37 32.22 -16.10
C VAL A 32 -24.30 31.96 -17.29
N SER A 33 -25.01 30.85 -17.19
CA SER A 33 -26.30 30.47 -17.82
C SER A 33 -26.44 30.43 -19.34
N SER A 34 -26.64 29.23 -19.87
CA SER A 34 -27.66 28.84 -20.88
C SER A 34 -27.39 27.36 -21.19
N PHE A 35 -28.28 26.38 -21.05
CA PHE A 35 -29.57 26.22 -21.74
C PHE A 35 -30.43 25.22 -20.96
N ALA A 36 -31.70 25.57 -20.73
CA ALA A 36 -32.75 24.62 -20.37
C ALA A 36 -33.88 24.80 -21.38
N SER A 37 -34.18 23.77 -22.15
CA SER A 37 -35.45 23.65 -22.88
C SER A 37 -35.68 22.21 -23.33
N GLU A 38 -36.35 21.40 -22.52
CA GLU A 38 -37.23 20.36 -23.04
C GLU A 38 -38.51 20.32 -22.20
N ARG A 39 -39.64 20.41 -22.89
CA ARG A 39 -41.00 20.35 -22.35
C ARG A 39 -41.40 18.89 -22.27
N PHE A 40 -41.90 18.46 -21.10
CA PHE A 40 -42.88 17.38 -21.02
C PHE A 40 -44.05 17.87 -20.18
N VAL A 41 -45.23 17.89 -20.80
CA VAL A 41 -46.53 18.15 -20.17
C VAL A 41 -47.08 16.79 -19.79
N LEU A 42 -47.50 16.61 -18.54
CA LEU A 42 -48.67 15.81 -18.18
C LEU A 42 -49.24 16.31 -16.84
N SER A 43 -50.56 16.35 -16.83
CA SER A 43 -51.51 17.07 -15.98
C SER A 43 -51.65 16.58 -14.54
N GLY A 44 -52.04 17.52 -13.66
CA GLY A 44 -53.08 17.29 -12.66
C GLY A 44 -52.64 17.51 -11.21
N ILE A 45 -52.94 18.69 -10.66
CA ILE A 45 -53.44 18.99 -9.29
C ILE A 45 -53.48 20.52 -9.14
N GLN A 46 -54.65 21.05 -8.76
CA GLN A 46 -54.95 22.48 -8.60
C GLN A 46 -54.48 23.02 -7.23
N PRO A 47 -53.94 24.26 -7.13
CA PRO A 47 -53.77 24.93 -5.84
C PRO A 47 -54.86 25.97 -5.52
N ARG A 48 -55.28 25.98 -4.25
CA ARG A 48 -56.20 26.95 -3.61
C ARG A 48 -55.53 28.34 -3.42
N GLU A 49 -56.33 29.39 -3.61
CA GLU A 49 -56.05 30.81 -3.33
C GLU A 49 -56.02 31.11 -1.80
N LEU A 50 -55.32 32.14 -1.26
CA LEU A 50 -55.54 33.61 -1.26
C LEU A 50 -54.43 34.27 -0.37
N PRO A 51 -54.37 35.60 -0.11
CA PRO A 51 -54.21 36.75 -1.01
C PRO A 51 -53.05 37.71 -0.59
N ARG A 52 -52.81 38.70 -1.47
CA ARG A 52 -51.77 39.74 -1.44
C ARG A 52 -51.99 40.82 -0.36
N VAL A 53 -50.90 41.36 0.21
CA VAL A 53 -50.87 42.66 0.90
C VAL A 53 -49.87 43.58 0.20
N LEU A 54 -50.34 44.79 -0.10
CA LEU A 54 -49.69 45.87 -0.84
C LEU A 54 -49.00 46.88 0.10
N GLY A 55 -47.95 47.53 -0.42
CA GLY A 55 -47.55 48.91 -0.07
C GLY A 55 -46.29 49.04 0.80
N VAL A 56 -45.44 50.07 0.71
CA VAL A 56 -45.26 51.25 -0.15
C VAL A 56 -43.77 51.68 0.04
N TRP A 57 -43.26 52.44 -0.92
CA TRP A 57 -41.87 52.89 -1.13
C TRP A 57 -41.33 54.01 -0.23
N SER A 58 -39.97 54.09 -0.24
CA SER A 58 -39.06 55.25 -0.28
C SER A 58 -38.68 56.08 0.96
N ASP A 59 -37.36 56.17 1.12
CA ASP A 59 -36.49 57.31 1.48
C ASP A 59 -36.56 57.94 2.87
N MET A 60 -35.37 58.08 3.50
CA MET A 60 -34.81 59.38 3.91
C MET A 60 -33.37 59.25 4.43
N ARG A 61 -32.43 59.84 3.69
CA ARG A 61 -31.11 60.28 4.19
C ARG A 61 -31.29 61.60 4.93
N LYS A 62 -30.73 61.75 6.15
CA LYS A 62 -29.98 62.93 6.65
C LYS A 62 -29.66 62.84 8.15
N ALA A 63 -28.36 62.77 8.41
CA ALA A 63 -27.55 63.31 9.52
C ALA A 63 -28.21 63.77 10.83
N TRP A 64 -27.73 63.22 11.94
CA TRP A 64 -27.57 63.95 13.22
C TRP A 64 -26.18 63.69 13.81
N PHE A 65 -25.60 64.77 14.33
CA PHE A 65 -24.25 64.90 14.88
C PHE A 65 -24.09 64.22 16.26
N GLY A 66 -22.91 63.63 16.47
CA GLY A 66 -22.08 63.87 17.65
C GLY A 66 -22.54 63.32 19.01
N LEU A 67 -21.98 62.17 19.39
CA LEU A 67 -21.52 61.95 20.77
C LEU A 67 -20.39 60.91 20.73
N GLY A 68 -19.22 61.34 21.18
CA GLY A 68 -18.00 60.53 21.20
C GLY A 68 -18.16 59.33 22.11
N LEU A 69 -17.95 58.15 21.55
CA LEU A 69 -17.59 56.96 22.30
C LEU A 69 -16.15 56.61 21.96
N VAL A 70 -15.30 56.63 22.98
CA VAL A 70 -13.98 56.00 22.98
C VAL A 70 -14.23 54.50 22.80
N ALA A 71 -14.23 54.03 21.56
CA ALA A 71 -14.20 52.62 21.25
C ALA A 71 -12.77 52.15 21.48
N THR A 72 -12.51 51.59 22.67
CA THR A 72 -11.32 50.78 22.91
C THR A 72 -11.34 49.66 21.87
N GLY A 73 -10.53 49.80 20.83
CA GLY A 73 -10.38 48.79 19.80
C GLY A 73 -9.77 47.55 20.40
N VAL A 74 -10.62 46.62 20.85
CA VAL A 74 -10.22 45.22 20.95
C VAL A 74 -10.06 44.76 19.51
N VAL A 75 -8.83 44.84 19.01
CA VAL A 75 -8.42 44.06 17.85
C VAL A 75 -8.52 42.62 18.31
N VAL A 76 -9.68 42.00 18.11
CA VAL A 76 -9.73 40.54 18.02
C VAL A 76 -8.92 40.22 16.78
N ALA A 77 -7.64 39.93 16.99
CA ALA A 77 -6.87 39.21 16.00
C ALA A 77 -7.61 37.89 15.81
N LEU A 78 -8.49 37.85 14.82
CA LEU A 78 -8.85 36.63 14.13
C LEU A 78 -7.55 36.14 13.52
N GLY A 79 -6.75 35.48 14.36
CA GLY A 79 -5.61 34.72 13.92
C GLY A 79 -6.17 33.81 12.84
N THR A 80 -5.80 34.09 11.60
CA THR A 80 -5.80 33.08 10.57
C THR A 80 -4.83 32.03 11.09
N GLN A 81 -5.34 31.07 11.84
CA GLN A 81 -4.69 29.78 11.95
C GLN A 81 -4.67 29.27 10.52
N SER A 82 -3.57 29.60 9.82
CA SER A 82 -3.09 28.84 8.70
C SER A 82 -3.13 27.40 9.20
N SER A 83 -4.15 26.65 8.80
CA SER A 83 -4.12 25.21 8.90
C SER A 83 -2.84 24.81 8.19
N ALA A 84 -1.80 24.51 8.95
CA ALA A 84 -0.59 23.95 8.40
C ALA A 84 -1.07 22.74 7.59
N GLN A 85 -1.10 22.88 6.26
CA GLN A 85 -1.35 21.75 5.39
C GLN A 85 -0.33 20.72 5.83
N ASN A 86 -0.81 19.64 6.42
CA ASN A 86 0.00 18.54 6.89
C ASN A 86 0.78 18.00 5.68
N ALA A 87 1.97 18.55 5.45
CA ALA A 87 2.75 18.26 4.27
C ALA A 87 3.05 16.76 4.28
N LEU A 88 2.76 16.11 3.16
CA LEU A 88 3.04 14.69 3.01
C LEU A 88 4.55 14.50 2.86
N VAL A 89 5.15 13.76 3.79
CA VAL A 89 6.57 13.45 3.80
C VAL A 89 6.81 12.02 3.33
N ASP A 90 7.97 11.77 2.73
CA ASP A 90 8.36 10.41 2.34
C ASP A 90 8.72 9.58 3.58
N PHE A 91 8.22 8.35 3.62
CA PHE A 91 8.40 7.42 4.72
C PHE A 91 8.47 5.97 4.21
N ASP A 92 9.39 5.20 4.79
CA ASP A 92 9.64 3.81 4.38
C ASP A 92 9.17 2.81 5.46
N LEU A 93 8.42 1.80 5.05
CA LEU A 93 8.25 0.58 5.83
C LEU A 93 9.28 -0.46 5.38
N LYS A 94 10.07 -0.93 6.35
CA LYS A 94 11.13 -1.92 6.14
C LYS A 94 10.76 -3.24 6.79
N MET A 95 11.16 -4.34 6.19
CA MET A 95 10.95 -5.69 6.71
C MET A 95 12.29 -6.35 6.99
N ASN A 96 12.48 -6.75 8.24
CA ASN A 96 13.55 -7.64 8.66
C ASN A 96 13.00 -9.05 8.81
N VAL A 97 13.59 -10.00 8.10
CA VAL A 97 13.27 -11.42 8.27
C VAL A 97 14.33 -12.04 9.16
N LYS A 98 13.89 -12.80 10.16
CA LYS A 98 14.74 -13.41 11.19
C LYS A 98 14.42 -14.90 11.32
N VAL A 99 15.42 -15.65 11.74
CA VAL A 99 15.24 -17.01 12.28
C VAL A 99 15.75 -16.97 13.72
N GLY A 100 14.82 -17.06 14.67
CA GLY A 100 15.09 -16.80 16.07
C GLY A 100 15.46 -15.32 16.27
N ASN A 101 16.65 -15.08 16.82
CA ASN A 101 17.17 -13.73 17.04
C ASN A 101 18.12 -13.24 15.94
N ALA A 102 18.51 -14.11 15.01
CA ALA A 102 19.44 -13.78 13.94
C ALA A 102 18.70 -13.35 12.65
N PRO A 103 19.27 -12.45 11.83
CA PRO A 103 18.78 -12.22 10.48
C PRO A 103 18.71 -13.52 9.67
N LEU A 104 17.75 -13.59 8.75
CA LEU A 104 17.69 -14.66 7.76
C LEU A 104 18.93 -14.59 6.85
N ASP A 105 19.57 -15.74 6.67
CA ASP A 105 20.70 -16.00 5.80
C ASP A 105 20.28 -17.17 4.89
N LEU A 106 20.16 -16.90 3.58
CA LEU A 106 19.58 -17.86 2.66
C LEU A 106 20.52 -19.07 2.48
N GLY A 107 19.94 -20.26 2.41
CA GLY A 107 20.68 -21.52 2.31
C GLY A 107 21.41 -21.95 3.58
N LYS A 108 21.47 -21.11 4.62
CA LYS A 108 21.98 -21.51 5.94
C LYS A 108 21.07 -22.55 6.58
N THR A 109 21.67 -23.56 7.20
CA THR A 109 20.95 -24.55 8.01
C THR A 109 20.57 -23.96 9.37
N TYR A 110 19.29 -24.07 9.69
CA TYR A 110 18.67 -23.73 10.97
C TYR A 110 18.02 -24.96 11.59
N LYS A 111 17.58 -24.84 12.84
CA LYS A 111 16.81 -25.88 13.54
C LYS A 111 15.41 -25.40 13.87
N THR A 112 14.41 -26.24 13.60
CA THR A 112 13.05 -26.03 14.10
C THR A 112 13.04 -26.21 15.63
N PRO A 113 12.00 -25.73 16.35
CA PRO A 113 11.82 -26.05 17.77
C PRO A 113 11.75 -27.56 18.05
N GLY A 114 11.34 -28.36 17.06
CA GLY A 114 11.35 -29.82 17.11
C GLY A 114 12.69 -30.49 16.79
N GLY A 115 13.75 -29.71 16.53
CA GLY A 115 15.11 -30.20 16.30
C GLY A 115 15.45 -30.59 14.85
N ALA A 116 14.48 -30.54 13.94
CA ALA A 116 14.70 -30.83 12.52
C ALA A 116 15.53 -29.72 11.86
N ASP A 117 16.45 -30.12 10.99
CA ASP A 117 17.23 -29.17 10.18
C ASP A 117 16.35 -28.59 9.07
N PHE A 118 16.48 -27.30 8.80
CA PHE A 118 15.85 -26.67 7.64
C PHE A 118 16.70 -25.51 7.10
N THR A 119 16.66 -25.28 5.79
CA THR A 119 17.13 -24.06 5.14
C THR A 119 15.95 -23.25 4.63
N VAL A 120 16.18 -21.97 4.34
CA VAL A 120 15.29 -21.15 3.54
C VAL A 120 16.07 -20.71 2.32
N ASP A 121 15.64 -21.14 1.15
CA ASP A 121 16.29 -20.84 -0.14
C ASP A 121 15.50 -19.75 -0.89
N LEU A 122 14.20 -19.65 -0.62
CA LEU A 122 13.30 -18.65 -1.18
C LEU A 122 12.26 -18.21 -0.14
N LEU A 123 12.02 -16.91 -0.07
CA LEU A 123 10.85 -16.32 0.59
C LEU A 123 10.25 -15.22 -0.29
N LYS A 124 8.95 -15.28 -0.57
CA LYS A 124 8.19 -14.22 -1.23
C LYS A 124 6.91 -13.91 -0.48
N ILE A 125 6.60 -12.63 -0.34
CA ILE A 125 5.44 -12.16 0.45
C ILE A 125 4.74 -11.02 -0.30
N TYR A 126 3.44 -11.15 -0.53
CA TYR A 126 2.61 -10.00 -0.89
C TYR A 126 2.20 -9.21 0.36
N VAL A 127 2.31 -7.89 0.31
CA VAL A 127 1.81 -6.99 1.35
C VAL A 127 0.85 -5.98 0.73
N SER A 128 -0.33 -5.82 1.34
CA SER A 128 -1.37 -4.89 0.88
C SER A 128 -2.06 -4.17 2.04
N ASN A 129 -2.95 -3.23 1.71
CA ASN A 129 -3.83 -2.56 2.67
C ASN A 129 -3.11 -1.97 3.90
N VAL A 130 -1.94 -1.37 3.65
CA VAL A 130 -1.13 -0.71 4.67
C VAL A 130 -1.89 0.47 5.25
N GLN A 131 -1.93 0.55 6.58
CA GLN A 131 -2.63 1.58 7.33
C GLN A 131 -1.78 2.08 8.48
N LEU A 132 -1.65 3.41 8.62
CA LEU A 132 -1.06 4.04 9.79
C LEU A 132 -2.15 4.35 10.81
N VAL A 133 -2.01 3.84 12.04
CA VAL A 133 -3.01 4.01 13.11
C VAL A 133 -2.74 5.30 13.86
N LYS A 134 -3.72 6.21 13.95
CA LYS A 134 -3.61 7.48 14.65
C LYS A 134 -3.91 7.34 16.14
N ALA A 135 -3.62 8.38 16.90
CA ALA A 135 -3.85 8.42 18.35
C ALA A 135 -5.34 8.29 18.75
N ASP A 136 -6.26 8.70 17.88
CA ASP A 136 -7.71 8.57 18.09
C ASP A 136 -8.27 7.19 17.68
N GLY A 137 -7.40 6.26 17.26
CA GLY A 137 -7.79 4.93 16.77
C GLY A 137 -8.23 4.89 15.31
N SER A 138 -8.44 6.05 14.67
CA SER A 138 -8.67 6.12 13.22
C SER A 138 -7.42 5.71 12.45
N SER A 139 -7.57 5.36 11.18
CA SER A 139 -6.46 4.88 10.34
C SER A 139 -6.32 5.70 9.06
N LEU A 140 -5.08 5.99 8.68
CA LEU A 140 -4.75 6.52 7.36
C LEU A 140 -4.40 5.35 6.44
N ASN A 141 -5.27 5.08 5.46
CA ASN A 141 -5.03 4.04 4.47
C ASN A 141 -4.00 4.48 3.43
N VAL A 142 -3.10 3.57 3.08
CA VAL A 142 -2.06 3.75 2.08
C VAL A 142 -2.27 2.68 1.00
N PRO A 143 -2.88 3.03 -0.14
CA PRO A 143 -3.22 2.05 -1.17
C PRO A 143 -1.95 1.52 -1.83
N GLY A 144 -1.87 0.20 -1.99
CA GLY A 144 -0.77 -0.45 -2.70
C GLY A 144 -0.79 -1.97 -2.52
N VAL A 145 -0.11 -2.66 -3.43
CA VAL A 145 0.28 -4.07 -3.27
C VAL A 145 1.77 -4.15 -3.58
N SER A 146 2.53 -4.72 -2.66
CA SER A 146 3.96 -4.93 -2.79
C SER A 146 4.26 -6.42 -2.82
N LEU A 147 5.23 -6.84 -3.61
CA LEU A 147 5.82 -8.17 -3.55
C LEU A 147 7.29 -8.06 -3.14
N THR A 148 7.61 -8.63 -1.99
CA THR A 148 8.98 -8.66 -1.48
C THR A 148 9.54 -10.06 -1.63
N SER A 149 10.72 -10.20 -2.24
CA SER A 149 11.41 -11.47 -2.47
C SER A 149 12.79 -11.49 -1.82
N TRP A 150 13.07 -12.58 -1.09
CA TRP A 150 14.39 -12.99 -0.65
C TRP A 150 14.74 -14.27 -1.42
N SER A 151 15.57 -14.08 -2.43
CA SER A 151 16.24 -15.11 -3.23
C SER A 151 17.74 -14.75 -3.24
N GLY A 152 18.64 -15.62 -3.70
CA GLY A 152 20.09 -15.35 -3.75
C GLY A 152 20.47 -13.98 -4.36
N GLU A 153 19.56 -13.37 -5.09
CA GLU A 153 19.45 -11.92 -5.31
C GLU A 153 18.17 -11.43 -4.61
N SER A 154 18.30 -10.67 -3.51
CA SER A 154 17.13 -10.10 -2.83
C SER A 154 16.54 -9.00 -3.71
N GLU A 155 15.32 -9.21 -4.21
CA GLU A 155 14.64 -8.30 -5.12
C GLU A 155 13.29 -7.90 -4.50
N VAL A 156 13.02 -6.60 -4.35
CA VAL A 156 11.65 -6.11 -4.11
C VAL A 156 11.07 -5.67 -5.44
N LYS A 157 9.92 -6.22 -5.83
CA LYS A 157 9.20 -5.83 -7.04
C LYS A 157 7.88 -5.19 -6.62
N ASN A 158 7.79 -3.88 -6.81
CA ASN A 158 6.60 -3.09 -6.43
C ASN A 158 5.77 -2.76 -7.66
N VAL A 159 4.43 -2.72 -7.55
CA VAL A 159 3.59 -1.95 -8.50
C VAL A 159 2.57 -1.09 -7.81
N LYS A 160 2.43 0.09 -8.39
CA LYS A 160 1.38 1.06 -8.13
C LYS A 160 0.03 0.42 -8.44
N LEU A 161 -0.85 0.32 -7.44
CA LEU A 161 -2.28 0.09 -7.72
C LEU A 161 -2.77 1.20 -8.65
N MET A 162 -3.55 0.82 -9.66
CA MET A 162 -4.03 1.68 -10.76
C MET A 162 -4.87 2.90 -10.33
N ASN A 163 -4.95 3.24 -9.04
CA ASN A 163 -5.59 4.45 -8.51
C ASN A 163 -4.65 5.27 -7.60
N GLY A 164 -3.63 5.90 -8.19
CA GLY A 164 -3.09 7.18 -7.69
C GLY A 164 -2.06 7.18 -6.56
N GLY A 165 -1.77 6.06 -5.88
CA GLY A 165 -0.69 6.02 -4.86
C GLY A 165 0.71 6.08 -5.48
N GLN A 166 1.58 7.00 -5.04
CA GLN A 166 2.98 7.05 -5.49
C GLN A 166 3.77 5.94 -4.76
N MET A 167 4.11 4.86 -5.44
CA MET A 167 5.04 3.84 -4.92
C MET A 167 6.26 3.71 -5.84
N TYR A 168 7.45 3.60 -5.24
CA TYR A 168 8.73 3.45 -5.93
C TYR A 168 9.34 2.07 -5.65
N ASN A 169 10.08 1.53 -6.62
CA ASN A 169 10.86 0.30 -6.48
C ASN A 169 11.81 0.39 -5.27
N ALA A 170 11.99 -0.71 -4.56
CA ALA A 170 12.93 -0.81 -3.45
C ALA A 170 14.04 -1.81 -3.79
N ALA A 171 15.29 -1.37 -3.76
CA ALA A 171 16.45 -2.26 -3.76
C ALA A 171 16.96 -2.42 -2.32
N THR A 172 17.41 -3.63 -1.99
CA THR A 172 17.82 -4.03 -0.63
C THR A 172 19.32 -3.97 -0.40
N SER A 173 19.72 -3.31 0.68
CA SER A 173 20.83 -3.75 1.52
C SER A 173 20.42 -3.53 2.98
N SER A 174 20.41 -4.60 3.79
CA SER A 174 19.97 -4.62 5.21
C SER A 174 18.51 -4.17 5.45
N GLY A 175 17.59 -5.13 5.47
CA GLY A 175 16.14 -4.90 5.64
C GLY A 175 15.48 -4.50 4.32
N ALA A 176 14.47 -5.25 3.88
CA ALA A 176 13.78 -4.94 2.65
C ALA A 176 12.77 -3.84 2.86
N THR A 177 13.00 -2.65 2.29
CA THR A 177 11.92 -1.66 2.14
C THR A 177 10.82 -2.31 1.32
N PHE A 178 9.76 -2.77 1.98
CA PHE A 178 8.63 -3.43 1.31
C PHE A 178 7.54 -2.44 0.94
N PHE A 179 7.56 -1.24 1.53
CA PHE A 179 6.59 -0.20 1.21
C PHE A 179 7.22 1.18 1.32
N LYS A 180 7.07 2.01 0.29
CA LYS A 180 7.38 3.43 0.34
C LYS A 180 6.08 4.19 0.25
N LEU A 181 5.86 5.15 1.15
CA LEU A 181 4.62 5.89 1.22
C LEU A 181 4.83 7.36 1.53
N ARG A 182 3.80 8.16 1.25
CA ARG A 182 3.73 9.55 1.66
C ARG A 182 2.59 9.73 2.64
N ALA A 183 2.88 10.26 3.81
CA ALA A 183 1.90 10.47 4.87
C ALA A 183 2.15 11.81 5.58
N PRO A 184 1.14 12.40 6.24
CA PRO A 184 1.34 13.53 7.14
C PRO A 184 2.43 13.22 8.18
N ALA A 185 3.38 14.14 8.33
CA ALA A 185 4.36 14.06 9.40
C ALA A 185 3.66 14.09 10.76
N ALA A 186 3.77 13.01 11.53
CA ALA A 186 3.14 12.84 12.83
C ALA A 186 3.70 11.61 13.56
N GLU A 187 3.47 11.52 14.86
CA GLU A 187 3.57 10.26 15.60
C GLU A 187 2.27 9.47 15.41
N TYR A 188 2.39 8.25 14.89
CA TYR A 188 1.31 7.28 14.79
C TYR A 188 1.48 6.20 15.87
N LYS A 189 0.38 5.56 16.26
CA LYS A 189 0.32 4.50 17.27
C LYS A 189 0.60 3.11 16.73
N GLY A 190 0.95 3.00 15.45
CA GLY A 190 1.33 1.73 14.84
C GLY A 190 1.02 1.65 13.36
N VAL A 191 1.22 0.45 12.84
CA VAL A 191 0.92 0.07 11.46
C VAL A 191 0.06 -1.18 11.43
N ARG A 192 -0.87 -1.24 10.50
CA ARG A 192 -1.61 -2.46 10.12
C ARG A 192 -1.38 -2.72 8.64
N PHE A 193 -1.39 -3.98 8.25
CA PHE A 193 -1.33 -4.36 6.85
C PHE A 193 -1.85 -5.78 6.69
N GLU A 194 -2.06 -6.19 5.45
CA GLU A 194 -2.39 -7.55 5.10
C GLU A 194 -1.21 -8.23 4.43
N VAL A 195 -0.96 -9.48 4.77
CA VAL A 195 -0.16 -10.38 3.92
C VAL A 195 -1.11 -11.06 2.97
N GLY A 196 -1.01 -10.68 1.70
CA GLY A 196 -1.83 -11.19 0.61
C GLY A 196 -2.19 -10.15 -0.43
N VAL A 197 -3.03 -10.56 -1.38
CA VAL A 197 -3.56 -9.71 -2.44
C VAL A 197 -4.99 -9.30 -2.05
N PRO A 198 -5.38 -8.01 -2.23
CA PRO A 198 -6.75 -7.56 -2.05
C PRO A 198 -7.74 -8.41 -2.85
N LYS A 199 -8.91 -8.69 -2.27
CA LYS A 199 -9.88 -9.63 -2.86
C LYS A 199 -10.25 -9.27 -4.30
N ASP A 200 -10.48 -8.00 -4.60
CA ASP A 200 -10.84 -7.49 -5.93
C ASP A 200 -9.72 -7.66 -6.99
N LEU A 201 -8.47 -7.84 -6.56
CA LEU A 201 -7.32 -8.12 -7.41
C LEU A 201 -7.03 -9.63 -7.48
N ASN A 202 -7.26 -10.36 -6.38
CA ASN A 202 -6.99 -11.79 -6.26
C ASN A 202 -7.79 -12.64 -7.25
N HIS A 203 -8.95 -12.15 -7.69
CA HIS A 203 -9.86 -12.82 -8.64
C HIS A 203 -9.75 -12.30 -10.08
N ARG A 204 -8.77 -11.45 -10.38
CA ARG A 204 -8.52 -11.01 -11.77
C ARG A 204 -7.71 -12.03 -12.54
N ASP A 205 -7.79 -11.97 -13.86
CA ASP A 205 -6.96 -12.78 -14.74
C ASP A 205 -5.48 -12.35 -14.65
N ALA A 206 -4.68 -13.16 -13.96
CA ALA A 206 -3.26 -12.90 -13.76
C ALA A 206 -2.44 -12.85 -15.05
N SER A 207 -2.92 -13.44 -16.16
CA SER A 207 -2.24 -13.36 -17.47
C SER A 207 -2.31 -11.96 -18.10
N THR A 208 -3.28 -11.14 -17.67
CA THR A 208 -3.46 -9.76 -18.12
C THR A 208 -2.76 -8.73 -17.23
N MET A 209 -2.19 -9.19 -16.11
CA MET A 209 -1.56 -8.33 -15.10
C MET A 209 -0.07 -8.21 -15.37
N SER A 210 0.49 -7.02 -15.10
CA SER A 210 1.95 -6.85 -14.99
C SER A 210 2.43 -7.31 -13.61
N LEU A 211 3.75 -7.40 -13.43
CA LEU A 211 4.36 -7.48 -12.09
C LEU A 211 3.73 -6.47 -11.11
N PRO A 212 3.75 -6.74 -9.80
CA PRO A 212 4.10 -8.01 -9.22
C PRO A 212 2.95 -9.02 -9.30
N LEU A 213 1.81 -8.69 -9.94
CA LEU A 213 0.62 -9.55 -10.03
C LEU A 213 0.57 -10.38 -11.33
N GLY A 214 1.54 -10.22 -12.23
CA GLY A 214 1.67 -11.03 -13.43
C GLY A 214 2.14 -12.45 -13.13
N LEU A 215 1.93 -13.37 -14.09
CA LEU A 215 2.35 -14.77 -14.00
C LEU A 215 3.88 -14.94 -13.79
N ASP A 216 4.65 -13.99 -14.30
CA ASP A 216 6.11 -13.91 -14.18
C ASP A 216 6.60 -13.66 -12.74
N SER A 217 5.72 -13.27 -11.82
CA SER A 217 6.04 -13.18 -10.38
C SER A 217 6.38 -14.54 -9.75
N GLY A 218 5.90 -15.64 -10.35
CA GLY A 218 5.93 -16.97 -9.73
C GLY A 218 5.04 -17.07 -8.49
N MET A 219 4.09 -16.16 -8.31
CA MET A 219 3.19 -16.11 -7.14
C MET A 219 1.75 -16.44 -7.52
N PHE A 220 1.53 -17.22 -8.57
CA PHE A 220 0.21 -17.66 -9.04
C PHE A 220 0.21 -19.16 -9.32
N TRP A 221 -0.80 -19.89 -8.82
CA TRP A 221 -0.96 -21.31 -9.12
C TRP A 221 -1.70 -21.52 -10.43
N ALA A 222 -1.18 -22.39 -11.30
CA ALA A 222 -1.88 -22.79 -12.52
C ALA A 222 -2.97 -23.86 -12.28
N TRP A 223 -2.77 -24.75 -11.30
CA TRP A 223 -3.62 -25.92 -11.04
C TRP A 223 -4.80 -25.65 -10.09
N ASN A 224 -4.71 -24.59 -9.28
CA ASN A 224 -5.78 -24.08 -8.44
C ASN A 224 -5.72 -22.54 -8.51
N PRO A 225 -6.33 -21.94 -9.57
CA PRO A 225 -6.12 -20.54 -9.91
C PRO A 225 -6.29 -19.60 -8.73
N GLY A 226 -5.22 -18.86 -8.43
CA GLY A 226 -5.17 -17.94 -7.31
C GLY A 226 -3.74 -17.54 -6.98
N TYR A 227 -3.62 -16.37 -6.34
CA TYR A 227 -2.32 -15.89 -5.89
C TYR A 227 -1.85 -16.62 -4.64
N ILE A 228 -0.55 -16.91 -4.61
CA ILE A 228 0.21 -17.29 -3.42
C ILE A 228 0.55 -15.99 -2.69
N PHE A 229 0.09 -15.85 -1.46
CA PHE A 229 0.31 -14.68 -0.60
C PHE A 229 1.63 -14.75 0.16
N PHE A 230 2.01 -15.95 0.59
CA PHE A 230 3.24 -16.25 1.31
C PHE A 230 3.84 -17.53 0.74
N ARG A 231 5.04 -17.42 0.14
CA ARG A 231 5.76 -18.53 -0.48
C ARG A 231 7.11 -18.68 0.20
N ILE A 232 7.34 -19.81 0.86
CA ILE A 232 8.64 -20.15 1.46
C ILE A 232 9.06 -21.54 1.00
N GLU A 233 10.33 -21.68 0.64
CA GLU A 233 10.91 -22.93 0.14
C GLU A 233 12.33 -23.11 0.69
N GLY A 234 12.74 -24.36 0.84
CA GLY A 234 14.10 -24.72 1.20
C GLY A 234 14.30 -26.23 1.27
N LYS A 235 15.28 -26.66 2.07
CA LYS A 235 15.63 -28.07 2.25
C LYS A 235 15.65 -28.44 3.71
N THR A 236 15.36 -29.70 4.01
CA THR A 236 15.50 -30.35 5.32
C THR A 236 16.39 -31.58 5.17
N VAL A 237 16.85 -32.17 6.26
CA VAL A 237 17.64 -33.41 6.23
C VAL A 237 16.81 -34.53 6.86
N VAL A 238 16.58 -35.59 6.09
CA VAL A 238 15.90 -36.82 6.54
C VAL A 238 16.79 -37.99 6.16
N ASP A 239 17.14 -38.83 7.13
CA ASP A 239 18.03 -39.99 6.97
C ASP A 239 19.35 -39.65 6.25
N GLY A 240 19.96 -38.52 6.64
CA GLY A 240 21.22 -38.03 6.06
C GLY A 240 21.10 -37.49 4.63
N LYS A 241 19.89 -37.39 4.06
CA LYS A 241 19.66 -36.89 2.70
C LYS A 241 18.89 -35.58 2.73
N ALA A 242 19.32 -34.64 1.88
CA ALA A 242 18.58 -33.40 1.67
C ALA A 242 17.23 -33.69 0.97
N GLN A 243 16.15 -33.15 1.52
CA GLN A 243 14.79 -33.25 1.01
C GLN A 243 14.20 -31.85 0.87
N PRO A 244 13.48 -31.52 -0.22
CA PRO A 244 12.83 -30.23 -0.34
C PRO A 244 11.70 -30.09 0.68
N TRP A 245 11.47 -28.88 1.17
CA TRP A 245 10.24 -28.50 1.85
C TRP A 245 9.74 -27.15 1.32
N LEU A 246 8.43 -26.96 1.33
CA LEU A 246 7.78 -25.72 0.95
C LEU A 246 6.47 -25.51 1.69
N LEU A 247 6.12 -24.23 1.84
CA LEU A 247 4.80 -23.78 2.20
C LEU A 247 4.40 -22.65 1.27
N HIS A 248 3.30 -22.89 0.56
CA HIS A 248 2.63 -21.89 -0.26
C HIS A 248 1.24 -21.65 0.35
N MET A 249 1.03 -20.44 0.84
CA MET A 249 -0.27 -20.00 1.37
C MET A 249 -0.84 -18.94 0.44
N GLY A 250 -2.08 -19.11 0.01
CA GLY A 250 -2.75 -18.25 -0.97
C GLY A 250 -4.26 -18.38 -0.87
N THR A 251 -5.06 -17.85 -1.80
CA THR A 251 -6.53 -17.79 -1.68
C THR A 251 -7.04 -16.85 -0.58
N ASP A 252 -8.29 -16.38 -0.71
CA ASP A 252 -8.89 -15.43 0.24
C ASP A 252 -8.88 -15.92 1.71
N ASN A 253 -8.88 -17.24 1.93
CA ASN A 253 -8.91 -17.84 3.27
C ASN A 253 -7.60 -17.70 4.05
N TRP A 254 -6.48 -17.49 3.35
CA TRP A 254 -5.14 -17.42 3.96
C TRP A 254 -4.56 -16.00 3.95
N ARG A 255 -5.39 -14.97 3.71
CA ARG A 255 -5.00 -13.56 3.89
C ARG A 255 -4.82 -13.26 5.38
N MET A 256 -3.62 -12.84 5.77
CA MET A 256 -3.31 -12.56 7.18
C MET A 256 -3.42 -11.06 7.47
N ASN A 257 -4.16 -10.71 8.53
CA ASN A 257 -4.16 -9.36 9.07
C ASN A 257 -3.03 -9.21 10.10
N VAL A 258 -2.05 -8.37 9.79
CA VAL A 258 -0.95 -8.05 10.70
C VAL A 258 -1.25 -6.72 11.39
N ASN A 259 -1.37 -6.77 12.71
CA ASN A 259 -1.78 -5.63 13.54
C ASN A 259 -0.66 -5.27 14.52
N LEU A 260 0.14 -4.26 14.18
CA LEU A 260 1.28 -3.79 14.97
C LEU A 260 1.00 -2.37 15.49
N PHE A 261 0.02 -2.25 16.37
CA PHE A 261 -0.37 -0.96 16.95
C PHE A 261 -0.70 -1.10 18.43
N ASP A 262 -0.57 0.02 19.14
CA ASP A 262 -0.85 0.12 20.56
C ASP A 262 -1.44 1.49 20.89
N LEU A 263 -2.72 1.50 21.28
CA LEU A 263 -3.43 2.73 21.64
C LEU A 263 -3.28 3.08 23.14
N THR A 264 -2.79 2.17 23.98
CA THR A 264 -2.90 2.30 25.45
C THR A 264 -1.57 2.29 26.16
N THR A 265 -0.59 1.48 25.73
CA THR A 265 0.67 1.30 26.45
C THR A 265 1.81 2.18 25.94
N ASN A 266 1.60 2.93 24.85
CA ASN A 266 2.58 3.77 24.17
C ASN A 266 3.91 3.05 23.81
N LYS A 267 3.91 1.72 23.77
CA LYS A 267 5.10 0.91 23.46
C LYS A 267 5.39 0.88 21.97
N VAL A 268 4.36 1.02 21.14
CA VAL A 268 4.48 1.11 19.68
C VAL A 268 4.30 2.55 19.25
N LYS A 269 5.33 3.09 18.60
CA LYS A 269 5.32 4.44 18.03
C LYS A 269 5.93 4.41 16.65
N VAL A 270 5.24 5.05 15.71
CA VAL A 270 5.71 5.18 14.33
C VAL A 270 5.88 6.68 14.06
N ASN A 271 7.13 7.14 14.09
CA ASN A 271 7.48 8.55 13.87
C ASN A 271 7.66 8.80 12.37
N VAL A 272 6.61 9.33 11.74
CA VAL A 272 6.63 9.71 10.32
C VAL A 272 7.23 11.11 10.19
N ALA A 273 8.40 11.18 9.57
CA ALA A 273 9.13 12.39 9.23
C ALA A 273 9.80 12.19 7.87
N GLN A 274 10.25 13.26 7.22
CA GLN A 274 10.88 13.17 5.91
C GLN A 274 12.08 12.21 5.91
N GLY A 275 12.00 11.16 5.10
CA GLY A 275 13.04 10.15 4.96
C GLY A 275 13.15 9.19 6.15
N SER A 276 12.25 9.24 7.13
CA SER A 276 12.26 8.28 8.24
C SER A 276 11.73 6.92 7.78
N SER A 277 12.01 5.89 8.59
CA SER A 277 11.54 4.54 8.32
C SER A 277 11.08 3.84 9.60
N TYR A 278 10.17 2.89 9.46
CA TYR A 278 9.76 1.99 10.54
C TYR A 278 9.97 0.54 10.13
N THR A 279 10.48 -0.27 11.05
CA THR A 279 10.90 -1.64 10.75
C THR A 279 9.91 -2.63 11.34
N VAL A 280 9.33 -3.43 10.46
CA VAL A 280 8.57 -4.62 10.81
C VAL A 280 9.52 -5.82 10.80
N ASN A 281 9.45 -6.67 11.80
CA ASN A 281 10.19 -7.91 11.88
C ASN A 281 9.24 -9.09 11.63
N LEU A 282 9.70 -10.09 10.88
CA LEU A 282 9.08 -11.40 10.73
C LEU A 282 10.03 -12.46 11.29
N ASN A 283 9.60 -13.25 12.27
CA ASN A 283 10.38 -14.36 12.81
C ASN A 283 9.90 -15.70 12.26
N LEU A 284 10.66 -16.29 11.34
CA LEU A 284 10.31 -17.55 10.67
C LEU A 284 10.40 -18.77 11.59
N THR A 285 11.09 -18.72 12.73
CA THR A 285 11.08 -19.85 13.68
C THR A 285 9.67 -20.13 14.19
N LYS A 286 8.84 -19.08 14.29
CA LYS A 286 7.45 -19.17 14.71
C LYS A 286 6.62 -20.09 13.82
N LEU A 287 6.98 -20.20 12.54
CA LEU A 287 6.29 -21.07 11.59
C LEU A 287 6.16 -22.52 12.11
N PHE A 288 7.18 -22.99 12.82
CA PHE A 288 7.29 -24.35 13.35
C PHE A 288 6.89 -24.47 14.82
N ASP A 289 6.31 -23.41 15.43
CA ASP A 289 5.76 -23.49 16.78
C ASP A 289 4.64 -24.54 16.82
N ARG A 290 4.52 -25.21 17.97
CA ARG A 290 3.46 -26.20 18.18
C ARG A 290 2.09 -25.52 18.14
N GLY A 291 1.11 -26.24 17.62
CA GLY A 291 -0.27 -25.79 17.66
C GLY A 291 -0.86 -25.64 19.06
N PRO A 292 -2.05 -25.02 19.17
CA PRO A 292 -2.79 -24.95 20.43
C PRO A 292 -2.84 -26.33 21.11
N ASN A 293 -2.57 -26.37 22.41
CA ASN A 293 -2.50 -27.61 23.22
C ASN A 293 -1.37 -28.59 22.84
N GLY A 294 -0.40 -28.18 22.02
CA GLY A 294 0.73 -29.03 21.64
C GLY A 294 0.37 -30.17 20.69
N ALA A 295 -0.86 -30.19 20.15
CA ALA A 295 -1.45 -31.34 19.47
C ALA A 295 -0.93 -31.58 18.04
N SER A 296 -0.38 -30.55 17.39
CA SER A 296 0.13 -30.64 16.02
C SER A 296 1.51 -30.01 15.90
N THR A 297 2.48 -30.83 15.51
CA THR A 297 3.81 -30.39 15.10
C THR A 297 3.91 -30.54 13.60
N TRP A 298 4.23 -29.47 12.88
CA TRP A 298 4.74 -29.59 11.52
C TRP A 298 6.02 -30.44 11.57
N ASN A 299 5.93 -31.68 11.10
CA ASN A 299 7.03 -32.63 11.13
C ASN A 299 7.70 -32.73 9.75
N LEU A 300 8.88 -32.13 9.59
CA LEU A 300 9.64 -32.19 8.34
C LEU A 300 10.18 -33.59 7.98
N ALA A 301 10.24 -34.52 8.94
CA ALA A 301 10.58 -35.91 8.66
C ALA A 301 9.46 -36.62 7.87
N ASP A 302 8.20 -36.22 8.07
CA ASP A 302 7.05 -36.76 7.34
C ASP A 302 6.99 -36.17 5.93
N ALA A 303 7.05 -37.05 4.92
CA ALA A 303 6.99 -36.66 3.52
C ALA A 303 5.69 -35.93 3.15
N ALA A 304 4.56 -36.30 3.78
CA ALA A 304 3.28 -35.65 3.54
C ALA A 304 3.24 -34.21 4.08
N GLN A 305 4.18 -33.84 4.95
CA GLN A 305 4.25 -32.52 5.59
C GLN A 305 5.41 -31.67 5.08
N ARG A 306 6.19 -32.13 4.10
CA ARG A 306 7.24 -31.28 3.51
C ARG A 306 6.70 -30.33 2.46
N VAL A 307 5.63 -30.69 1.76
CA VAL A 307 5.10 -29.91 0.63
C VAL A 307 3.67 -29.50 0.96
N MET A 308 3.48 -28.22 1.30
CA MET A 308 2.18 -27.71 1.73
C MET A 308 1.63 -26.62 0.82
N HIS A 309 0.45 -26.87 0.27
CA HIS A 309 -0.39 -25.87 -0.42
C HIS A 309 -1.74 -25.64 0.28
N GLY A 310 -2.08 -26.47 1.29
CA GLY A 310 -3.32 -26.41 2.07
C GLY A 310 -3.37 -27.47 3.17
N GLY A 311 -4.51 -27.60 3.85
CA GLY A 311 -4.74 -28.59 4.90
C GLY A 311 -4.41 -28.12 6.33
N PRO A 312 -4.54 -29.01 7.34
CA PRO A 312 -4.44 -28.63 8.75
C PRO A 312 -3.11 -27.99 9.14
N ASN A 313 -2.00 -28.45 8.55
CA ASN A 313 -0.68 -27.90 8.83
C ASN A 313 -0.50 -26.48 8.26
N VAL A 314 -1.15 -26.15 7.14
CA VAL A 314 -1.22 -24.76 6.66
C VAL A 314 -2.04 -23.89 7.59
N GLY A 315 -3.15 -24.44 8.13
CA GLY A 315 -3.91 -23.79 9.19
C GLY A 315 -3.06 -23.45 10.41
N GLN A 316 -2.21 -24.38 10.84
CA GLN A 316 -1.29 -24.13 11.93
C GLN A 316 -0.24 -23.07 11.58
N ALA A 317 0.39 -23.19 10.41
CA ALA A 317 1.36 -22.22 9.92
C ALA A 317 0.77 -20.80 9.86
N TYR A 318 -0.48 -20.65 9.41
CA TYR A 318 -1.21 -19.39 9.42
C TYR A 318 -1.35 -18.82 10.85
N GLN A 319 -1.83 -19.61 11.81
CA GLN A 319 -1.99 -19.17 13.20
C GLN A 319 -0.65 -18.75 13.82
N ASN A 320 0.40 -19.53 13.55
CA ASN A 320 1.76 -19.23 13.98
C ASN A 320 2.28 -17.91 13.40
N LEU A 321 2.05 -17.69 12.10
CA LEU A 321 2.49 -16.48 11.42
C LEU A 321 1.77 -15.23 11.91
N LEU A 322 0.52 -15.30 12.38
CA LEU A 322 -0.14 -14.15 13.00
C LEU A 322 0.63 -13.61 14.22
N GLY A 323 1.30 -14.49 14.98
CA GLY A 323 2.15 -14.14 16.11
C GLY A 323 3.63 -13.93 15.79
N ALA A 324 4.02 -13.99 14.50
CA ALA A 324 5.42 -13.91 14.07
C ALA A 324 5.92 -12.49 13.79
N TRP A 325 5.02 -11.51 13.84
CA TRP A 325 5.30 -10.13 13.48
C TRP A 325 5.53 -9.25 14.70
N SER A 326 6.50 -8.34 14.61
CA SER A 326 6.71 -7.29 15.60
C SER A 326 7.21 -6.00 14.94
N GLY A 327 7.00 -4.86 15.59
CA GLY A 327 7.44 -3.57 15.08
C GLY A 327 8.54 -2.94 15.93
N GLN A 328 9.47 -2.23 15.28
CA GLN A 328 10.59 -1.50 15.91
C GLN A 328 10.92 -0.22 15.11
#